data_AF-A0A5K1K2G8-F1
#
_entry.id   AF-A0A5K1K2G8-F1
#
_cell.length_a   1.000
_cell.length_b   1.000
_cell.length_c   1.000
_cell.angle_alpha   90.00
_cell.angle_beta   90.00
_cell.angle_gamma   90.00
#
_symmetry.space_group_name_H-M   'P 1'
#
loop_
_entity.id
_entity.type
_entity.pdbx_description
1 polymer ?
#
loop_
_entity_poly.entity_id
_entity_poly.type
_entity_poly.pdbx_seq_one_letter_code
_entity_poly.pdbx_strand_id
1 'polypeptide(L)'
;MRNPIGGEPVRAFELGIAALVFIVLICMAVIISKTEINWGDAFFGFVPSKQVFQSGGLYTSIGIIGATVMPHSLFLGSALATQDRVASSPKESPASRDAAAAGEDALPRVRNARTLLRKLSKFCMEMFKVNKIADKDNEPKSHADWTNSPLSFIRQHLTHSIVDMVISLLGLAVVINALILILAGSVFFFNGDGSDGPADLFDAYDLLRDRLGAAAATLFALALLAAGQSSSIIATLAAQIVSEGFIHWSTSPVLTRLITRCFGLIPSLVVAVAVGRPGIATLLVASQVVLSIVLPFVTFPLILLTSS
;
A
#
# COMPACT_ATOMS: atom_id res chain seq x y z
N MET A 1 -1.70 -21.60 15.66
CA MET A 1 -1.09 -20.33 15.22
C MET A 1 -1.23 -19.31 16.35
N ARG A 2 -0.15 -18.69 16.85
CA ARG A 2 -0.34 -17.42 17.57
C ARG A 2 -0.71 -16.44 16.45
N ASN A 3 -2.01 -16.24 16.22
CA ASN A 3 -2.51 -15.29 15.23
C ASN A 3 -2.14 -13.89 15.72
N PRO A 4 -1.11 -13.21 15.17
CA PRO A 4 -0.94 -11.78 15.46
C PRO A 4 -2.07 -10.97 14.81
N ILE A 5 -2.93 -11.61 14.01
CA ILE A 5 -4.06 -11.00 13.33
C ILE A 5 -5.34 -11.84 13.52
N GLY A 6 -5.76 -12.00 14.79
CA GLY A 6 -7.16 -12.37 15.06
C GLY A 6 -8.12 -11.34 14.45
N GLY A 7 -9.38 -11.67 14.21
CA GLY A 7 -10.28 -10.86 13.36
C GLY A 7 -10.49 -9.37 13.72
N GLU A 8 -10.06 -8.89 14.89
CA GLU A 8 -10.12 -7.46 15.26
C GLU A 8 -8.95 -6.61 14.72
N PRO A 9 -7.66 -6.97 14.89
CA PRO A 9 -6.55 -6.22 14.30
C PRO A 9 -6.57 -6.16 12.76
N VAL A 10 -7.12 -7.16 12.05
CA VAL A 10 -7.26 -7.09 10.57
C VAL A 10 -8.25 -6.00 10.17
N ARG A 11 -9.40 -5.93 10.86
CA ARG A 11 -10.44 -4.93 10.55
C ARG A 11 -9.99 -3.51 10.86
N ALA A 12 -9.30 -3.31 11.99
CA ALA A 12 -8.72 -2.01 12.32
C ALA A 12 -7.67 -1.56 11.28
N PHE A 13 -6.90 -2.52 10.77
CA PHE A 13 -5.93 -2.29 9.70
C PHE A 13 -6.60 -1.94 8.37
N GLU A 14 -7.58 -2.72 7.92
CA GLU A 14 -8.33 -2.48 6.68
C GLU A 14 -9.04 -1.12 6.75
N LEU A 15 -9.66 -0.79 7.89
CA LEU A 15 -10.27 0.51 8.14
C LEU A 15 -9.23 1.65 8.10
N GLY A 16 -8.03 1.42 8.62
CA GLY A 16 -6.93 2.38 8.56
C GLY A 16 -6.50 2.69 7.13
N ILE A 17 -6.36 1.67 6.28
CA ILE A 17 -6.06 1.85 4.85
C ILE A 17 -7.22 2.53 4.14
N ALA A 18 -8.45 2.08 4.38
CA ALA A 18 -9.65 2.70 3.80
C ALA A 18 -9.73 4.19 4.15
N ALA A 19 -9.45 4.57 5.40
CA ALA A 19 -9.41 5.97 5.82
C ALA A 19 -8.33 6.78 5.10
N LEU A 20 -7.11 6.25 4.97
CA LEU A 20 -6.03 6.92 4.23
C LEU A 20 -6.39 7.15 2.76
N VAL A 21 -6.99 6.13 2.13
CA VAL A 21 -7.44 6.20 0.74
C VAL A 21 -8.60 7.20 0.58
N PHE A 22 -9.53 7.23 1.53
CA PHE A 22 -10.65 8.18 1.52
C PHE A 22 -10.17 9.63 1.71
N ILE A 23 -9.13 9.86 2.52
CA ILE A 23 -8.47 11.17 2.65
C ILE A 23 -7.93 11.61 1.28
N VAL A 24 -7.25 10.73 0.54
CA VAL A 24 -6.74 11.05 -0.80
C VAL A 24 -7.89 11.40 -1.75
N LEU A 25 -8.97 10.62 -1.74
CA LEU A 25 -10.14 10.85 -2.57
C LEU A 25 -10.80 12.20 -2.26
N ILE A 26 -11.01 12.54 -0.99
CA ILE A 26 -11.57 13.83 -0.57
C ILE A 26 -10.65 14.98 -1.02
N CYS A 27 -9.34 14.86 -0.79
CA CYS A 27 -8.38 15.89 -1.19
C CYS A 27 -8.45 16.13 -2.70
N MET A 28 -8.47 15.06 -3.51
CA MET A 28 -8.58 15.18 -4.97
C MET A 28 -9.93 15.77 -5.41
N ALA A 29 -11.03 15.36 -4.80
CA ALA A 29 -12.36 15.92 -5.10
C ALA A 29 -12.44 17.42 -4.80
N VAL A 30 -11.85 17.86 -3.67
CA VAL A 30 -11.81 19.28 -3.29
C VAL A 30 -10.93 20.09 -4.24
N ILE A 31 -9.76 19.56 -4.63
CA ILE A 31 -8.86 20.23 -5.58
C ILE A 31 -9.57 20.40 -6.94
N ILE A 32 -10.17 19.33 -7.45
CA ILE A 32 -10.88 19.33 -8.74
C ILE A 32 -12.09 20.27 -8.73
N SER A 33 -12.82 20.35 -7.61
CA SER A 33 -13.95 21.28 -7.49
C SER A 33 -13.54 22.76 -7.56
N LYS A 34 -12.25 23.06 -7.36
CA LYS A 34 -11.68 24.41 -7.50
C LYS A 34 -10.99 24.63 -8.85
N THR A 35 -10.80 23.59 -9.65
CA THR A 35 -10.20 23.70 -10.97
C THR A 35 -11.30 23.86 -12.02
N GLU A 36 -11.14 24.83 -12.92
CA GLU A 36 -12.02 24.98 -14.08
C GLU A 36 -11.71 23.87 -15.12
N ILE A 37 -12.32 22.70 -14.93
CA ILE A 37 -12.12 21.54 -15.80
C ILE A 37 -13.20 21.50 -16.88
N ASN A 38 -12.78 21.41 -18.14
CA ASN A 38 -13.68 21.04 -19.23
C ASN A 38 -13.99 19.54 -19.17
N TRP A 39 -15.11 19.19 -18.54
CA TRP A 39 -15.57 17.80 -18.41
C TRP A 39 -15.78 17.12 -19.76
N GLY A 40 -16.10 17.87 -20.83
CA GLY A 40 -16.22 17.32 -22.17
C GLY A 40 -14.93 16.65 -22.62
N ASP A 41 -13.82 17.38 -22.57
CA ASP A 41 -12.50 16.88 -22.96
C ASP A 41 -12.01 15.76 -22.03
N ALA A 42 -12.31 15.86 -20.74
CA ALA A 42 -11.98 14.82 -19.77
C ALA A 42 -12.66 13.48 -20.11
N PHE A 43 -13.95 13.50 -20.48
CA PHE A 43 -14.68 12.29 -20.90
C PHE A 43 -14.22 11.78 -22.27
N PHE A 44 -13.86 12.68 -23.21
CA PHE A 44 -13.25 12.27 -24.47
C PHE A 44 -11.90 11.56 -24.27
N GLY A 45 -11.14 11.91 -23.22
CA GLY A 45 -9.89 11.24 -22.85
C GLY A 45 -10.02 9.76 -22.47
N PHE A 46 -11.21 9.29 -22.11
CA PHE A 46 -11.46 7.85 -21.87
C PHE A 46 -11.58 7.05 -23.18
N VAL A 47 -11.78 7.71 -24.32
CA VAL A 47 -11.86 7.05 -25.62
C VAL A 47 -10.45 6.76 -26.13
N PRO A 48 -10.11 5.52 -26.53
CA PRO A 48 -8.79 5.18 -27.04
C PRO A 48 -8.44 6.01 -28.29
N SER A 49 -7.33 6.75 -28.25
CA SER A 49 -6.86 7.55 -29.37
C SER A 49 -5.54 7.01 -29.93
N LYS A 50 -5.26 7.32 -31.20
CA LYS A 50 -4.00 6.92 -31.86
C LYS A 50 -2.76 7.61 -31.25
N GLN A 51 -2.96 8.64 -30.42
CA GLN A 51 -1.88 9.38 -29.75
C GLN A 51 -1.16 8.52 -28.69
N VAL A 52 -1.81 7.47 -28.17
CA VAL A 52 -1.19 6.51 -27.25
C VAL A 52 0.03 5.81 -27.88
N PHE A 53 0.03 5.63 -29.20
CA PHE A 53 1.11 4.98 -29.95
C PHE A 53 2.13 5.95 -30.55
N GLN A 54 1.90 7.27 -30.43
CA GLN A 54 2.84 8.29 -30.90
C GLN A 54 3.87 8.61 -29.81
N SER A 55 5.02 9.15 -30.21
CA SER A 55 6.26 9.30 -29.43
C SER A 55 6.03 9.79 -27.99
N GLY A 56 6.47 8.99 -27.00
CA GLY A 56 6.37 9.29 -25.56
C GLY A 56 5.12 8.70 -24.87
N GLY A 57 3.98 8.65 -25.55
CA GLY A 57 2.70 8.19 -24.97
C GLY A 57 2.71 6.71 -24.57
N LEU A 58 3.38 5.86 -25.38
CA LEU A 58 3.49 4.43 -25.08
C LEU A 58 4.31 4.17 -23.81
N TYR A 59 5.38 4.95 -23.60
CA TYR A 59 6.22 4.83 -22.42
C TYR A 59 5.47 5.19 -21.14
N THR A 60 4.75 6.32 -21.17
CA THR A 60 3.89 6.74 -20.05
C THR A 60 2.77 5.74 -19.79
N SER A 61 2.15 5.20 -20.85
CA SER A 61 1.08 4.20 -20.72
C SER A 61 1.57 2.90 -20.07
N ILE A 62 2.72 2.38 -20.51
CA ILE A 62 3.36 1.21 -19.87
C ILE A 62 3.74 1.52 -18.43
N GLY A 63 4.25 2.73 -18.15
CA GLY A 63 4.56 3.19 -16.80
C GLY A 63 3.33 3.23 -15.87
N ILE A 64 2.20 3.74 -16.36
CA ILE A 64 0.92 3.74 -15.61
C ILE A 64 0.45 2.30 -15.37
N ILE A 65 0.48 1.44 -16.38
CA ILE A 65 0.08 0.02 -16.24
C ILE A 65 0.96 -0.67 -15.18
N GLY A 66 2.28 -0.53 -15.27
CA GLY A 66 3.22 -1.12 -14.31
C GLY A 66 3.05 -0.57 -12.89
N ALA A 67 2.75 0.73 -12.75
CA ALA A 67 2.45 1.34 -11.46
C ALA A 67 1.12 0.84 -10.86
N THR A 68 0.11 0.53 -11.70
CA THR A 68 -1.18 0.00 -11.24
C THR A 68 -1.13 -1.48 -10.88
N VAL A 69 -0.38 -2.29 -11.64
CA VAL A 69 -0.27 -3.74 -11.41
C VAL A 69 1.01 -4.02 -10.62
N MET A 70 0.91 -3.83 -9.30
CA MET A 70 2.02 -4.10 -8.39
C MET A 70 2.10 -5.60 -8.03
N PRO A 71 3.24 -6.29 -8.29
CA PRO A 71 3.39 -7.71 -8.00
C PRO A 71 3.17 -8.06 -6.52
N HIS A 72 3.58 -7.16 -5.63
CA HIS A 72 3.41 -7.36 -4.18
C HIS A 72 1.93 -7.36 -3.76
N SER A 73 1.06 -6.66 -4.48
CA SER A 73 -0.38 -6.67 -4.26
C SER A 73 -1.01 -8.02 -4.64
N LEU A 74 -0.42 -8.75 -5.60
CA LEU A 74 -0.86 -10.12 -5.93
C LEU A 74 -0.58 -11.09 -4.77
N PHE A 75 0.62 -11.03 -4.19
CA PHE A 75 0.98 -11.87 -3.03
C PHE A 75 0.16 -11.51 -1.80
N LEU A 76 -0.01 -10.22 -1.50
CA LEU A 76 -0.81 -9.76 -0.38
C LEU A 76 -2.28 -10.14 -0.55
N GLY A 77 -2.86 -9.91 -1.74
CA GLY A 77 -4.25 -10.26 -2.05
C GLY A 77 -4.50 -11.77 -1.92
N SER A 78 -3.58 -12.59 -2.42
CA SER A 78 -3.67 -14.05 -2.26
C SER A 78 -3.61 -14.50 -0.80
N ALA A 79 -2.77 -13.87 0.02
CA ALA A 79 -2.65 -14.22 1.45
C ALA A 79 -3.85 -13.74 2.27
N LEU A 80 -4.44 -12.58 1.94
CA LEU A 80 -5.64 -12.07 2.60
C LEU A 80 -6.91 -12.82 2.19
N ALA A 81 -6.94 -13.40 0.98
CA ALA A 81 -8.06 -14.19 0.48
C ALA A 81 -8.14 -15.58 1.14
N THR A 82 -7.02 -16.13 1.62
CA THR A 82 -6.98 -17.43 2.29
C THR A 82 -7.24 -17.37 3.79
N GLN A 83 -7.39 -16.17 4.37
CA GLN A 83 -7.72 -16.01 5.78
C GLN A 83 -9.19 -16.31 6.03
N ASP A 84 -9.47 -17.25 6.96
CA ASP A 84 -10.83 -17.53 7.40
C ASP A 84 -11.35 -16.36 8.26
N ARG A 85 -12.24 -15.54 7.66
CA ARG A 85 -12.84 -14.35 8.29
C ARG A 85 -13.99 -14.70 9.22
N VAL A 86 -14.39 -15.97 9.31
CA VAL A 86 -15.58 -16.46 10.03
C VAL A 86 -15.22 -17.28 11.28
N ALA A 87 -13.98 -17.76 11.42
CA ALA A 87 -13.54 -18.47 12.62
C ALA A 87 -13.59 -17.58 13.87
N SER A 88 -14.65 -17.74 14.66
CA SER A 88 -14.79 -17.22 16.01
C SER A 88 -13.61 -17.65 16.89
N SER A 89 -13.01 -16.69 17.58
CA SER A 89 -11.93 -16.86 18.55
C SER A 89 -12.15 -18.11 19.44
N PRO A 90 -11.15 -18.97 19.67
CA PRO A 90 -11.29 -20.05 20.63
C PRO A 90 -11.63 -19.47 22.01
N LYS A 91 -12.72 -19.97 22.60
CA LYS A 91 -13.18 -19.69 23.96
C LYS A 91 -12.00 -19.74 24.93
N GLU A 92 -11.74 -18.64 25.63
CA GLU A 92 -10.84 -18.58 26.77
C GLU A 92 -11.20 -19.69 27.78
N SER A 93 -10.22 -20.53 28.12
CA SER A 93 -10.34 -21.53 29.17
C SER A 93 -10.51 -20.82 30.53
N PRO A 94 -11.30 -21.34 31.50
CA PRO A 94 -11.72 -20.60 32.69
C PRO A 94 -10.62 -20.25 33.71
N ALA A 95 -9.34 -20.48 33.40
CA ALA A 95 -8.24 -20.36 34.36
C ALA A 95 -7.65 -18.95 34.51
N SER A 96 -8.11 -17.95 33.75
CA SER A 96 -7.62 -16.56 33.84
C SER A 96 -8.52 -15.62 34.67
N ARG A 97 -9.63 -16.11 35.22
CA ARG A 97 -10.63 -15.29 35.93
C ARG A 97 -10.24 -14.83 37.34
N ASP A 98 -9.23 -15.44 37.97
CA ASP A 98 -8.86 -15.11 39.35
C ASP A 98 -7.85 -13.94 39.46
N ALA A 99 -7.37 -13.39 38.34
CA ALA A 99 -6.45 -12.25 38.33
C ALA A 99 -7.13 -10.87 38.18
N ALA A 100 -8.45 -10.84 37.95
CA ALA A 100 -9.19 -9.61 37.63
C ALA A 100 -9.81 -8.90 38.86
N ALA A 101 -9.60 -9.43 40.08
CA ALA A 101 -10.14 -8.88 41.32
C ALA A 101 -9.03 -8.31 42.23
N ALA A 102 -8.23 -7.37 41.72
CA ALA A 102 -7.39 -6.51 42.56
C ALA A 102 -6.98 -5.24 41.80
N GLY A 103 -7.56 -4.09 42.20
CA GLY A 103 -6.99 -2.77 41.93
C GLY A 103 -7.84 -1.83 41.07
N GLU A 104 -9.00 -1.44 41.58
CA GLU A 104 -9.48 -0.07 41.39
C GLU A 104 -8.57 0.89 42.19
N ASP A 105 -8.51 2.16 41.76
CA ASP A 105 -7.73 3.29 42.29
C ASP A 105 -6.25 3.42 41.86
N ALA A 106 -6.04 4.18 40.77
CA ALA A 106 -5.29 5.45 40.81
C ALA A 106 -5.04 6.02 39.39
N LEU A 107 -5.45 7.27 39.15
CA LEU A 107 -5.01 8.06 38.00
C LEU A 107 -3.47 8.20 37.98
N PRO A 108 -2.76 7.90 36.89
CA PRO A 108 -1.30 8.02 36.86
C PRO A 108 -0.88 9.48 36.64
N ARG A 109 -0.43 10.10 37.72
CA ARG A 109 0.27 11.39 37.73
C ARG A 109 1.62 11.25 37.00
N VAL A 110 1.71 11.82 35.80
CA VAL A 110 2.94 11.85 34.97
C VAL A 110 4.02 12.65 35.68
N ARG A 111 5.12 12.01 36.09
CA ARG A 111 6.21 12.72 36.80
C ARG A 111 7.62 12.58 36.22
N ASN A 112 7.95 11.64 35.32
CA ASN A 112 9.35 11.46 34.92
C ASN A 112 9.57 11.08 33.44
N ALA A 113 10.21 11.97 32.68
CA ALA A 113 10.60 11.77 31.28
C ALA A 113 11.58 10.58 31.09
N ARG A 114 12.42 10.29 32.09
CA ARG A 114 13.37 9.16 32.06
C ARG A 114 12.67 7.79 32.08
N THR A 115 11.54 7.67 32.77
CA THR A 115 10.74 6.44 32.77
C THR A 115 10.01 6.25 31.46
N LEU A 116 9.58 7.35 30.83
CA LEU A 116 8.96 7.34 29.51
C LEU A 116 9.99 6.93 28.44
N LEU A 117 11.19 7.51 28.45
CA LEU A 117 12.31 7.11 27.57
C LEU A 117 12.72 5.64 27.75
N ARG A 118 12.80 5.13 28.98
CA ARG A 118 13.09 3.72 29.23
C ARG A 118 11.97 2.80 28.78
N LYS A 119 10.70 3.19 28.94
CA LYS A 119 9.55 2.45 28.40
C LYS A 119 9.55 2.47 26.87
N LEU A 120 9.85 3.62 26.25
CA LEU A 120 9.97 3.76 24.80
C LEU A 120 11.12 2.91 24.25
N SER A 121 12.26 2.89 24.93
CA SER A 121 13.43 2.08 24.57
C SER A 121 13.16 0.59 24.70
N LYS A 122 12.50 0.14 25.79
CA LYS A 122 12.08 -1.26 25.94
C LYS A 122 11.04 -1.66 24.90
N PHE A 123 10.05 -0.81 24.64
CA PHE A 123 9.06 -1.02 23.60
C PHE A 123 9.71 -1.11 22.21
N CYS A 124 10.68 -0.24 21.92
CA CYS A 124 11.45 -0.30 20.68
C CYS A 124 12.26 -1.60 20.60
N MET A 125 12.97 -2.00 21.67
CA MET A 125 13.69 -3.27 21.74
C MET A 125 12.77 -4.50 21.55
N GLU A 126 11.57 -4.47 22.12
CA GLU A 126 10.58 -5.54 21.93
C GLU A 126 10.03 -5.57 20.50
N MET A 127 9.81 -4.42 19.85
CA MET A 127 9.43 -4.36 18.44
C MET A 127 10.53 -4.86 17.50
N PHE A 128 11.80 -4.72 17.87
CA PHE A 128 12.96 -5.19 17.11
C PHE A 128 13.35 -6.64 17.39
N LYS A 129 12.67 -7.33 18.32
CA LYS A 129 13.00 -8.70 18.68
C LYS A 129 12.62 -9.64 17.53
N VAL A 130 13.63 -10.20 16.88
CA VAL A 130 13.47 -11.24 15.85
C VAL A 130 13.07 -12.53 16.56
N ASN A 131 11.79 -12.89 16.48
CA ASN A 131 11.35 -14.22 16.86
C ASN A 131 11.59 -15.14 15.67
N LYS A 132 12.52 -16.10 15.82
CA LYS A 132 12.58 -17.25 14.93
C LYS A 132 11.30 -18.06 15.19
N ILE A 133 10.50 -18.37 14.15
CA ILE A 133 9.41 -19.33 14.29
C ILE A 133 10.02 -20.60 14.87
N ALA A 134 9.67 -20.92 16.11
CA ALA A 134 9.89 -22.25 16.65
C ALA A 134 9.12 -23.20 15.73
N ASP A 135 9.83 -24.18 15.16
CA ASP A 135 9.25 -25.25 14.35
C ASP A 135 8.01 -25.76 15.09
N LYS A 136 6.82 -25.49 14.55
CA LYS A 136 5.58 -25.90 15.21
C LYS A 136 5.39 -27.37 14.91
N ASP A 137 5.30 -28.17 15.96
CA ASP A 137 5.05 -29.62 15.87
C ASP A 137 3.72 -29.98 15.15
N ASN A 138 2.86 -28.99 14.86
CA ASN A 138 1.50 -29.15 14.34
C ASN A 138 1.23 -28.41 13.01
N GLU A 139 2.26 -27.90 12.32
CA GLU A 139 2.10 -27.43 10.94
C GLU A 139 2.30 -28.61 9.98
N PRO A 140 1.38 -28.84 9.02
CA PRO A 140 1.48 -29.93 8.07
C PRO A 140 2.79 -29.80 7.28
N LYS A 141 3.75 -30.68 7.58
CA LYS A 141 5.08 -30.68 6.93
C LYS A 141 5.02 -31.28 5.52
N SER A 142 3.91 -31.91 5.16
CA SER A 142 3.65 -32.54 3.87
C SER A 142 2.37 -31.99 3.24
N HIS A 143 2.36 -31.82 1.92
CA HIS A 143 1.16 -31.42 1.16
C HIS A 143 -0.03 -32.38 1.34
N ALA A 144 0.22 -33.62 1.79
CA ALA A 144 -0.81 -34.62 2.07
C ALA A 144 -1.66 -34.31 3.32
N ASP A 145 -1.14 -33.51 4.25
CA ASP A 145 -1.81 -33.16 5.50
C ASP A 145 -2.68 -31.89 5.36
N TRP A 146 -2.72 -31.29 4.16
CA TRP A 146 -3.53 -30.12 3.87
C TRP A 146 -5.00 -30.51 3.66
N THR A 147 -5.85 -30.17 4.63
CA THR A 147 -7.30 -30.38 4.50
C THR A 147 -7.88 -29.32 3.56
N ASN A 148 -8.30 -29.75 2.37
CA ASN A 148 -8.95 -28.87 1.42
C ASN A 148 -10.31 -28.40 1.93
N SER A 149 -10.59 -27.10 1.81
CA SER A 149 -11.92 -26.55 2.08
C SER A 149 -12.94 -27.10 1.08
N PRO A 150 -14.23 -27.24 1.47
CA PRO A 150 -15.25 -27.73 0.56
C PRO A 150 -15.45 -26.78 -0.63
N LEU A 151 -15.74 -27.34 -1.82
CA LEU A 151 -15.83 -26.57 -3.07
C LEU A 151 -16.91 -25.48 -3.05
N SER A 152 -18.00 -25.68 -2.30
CA SER A 152 -19.04 -24.68 -2.08
C SER A 152 -18.53 -23.45 -1.31
N PHE A 153 -17.70 -23.67 -0.29
CA PHE A 153 -17.06 -22.61 0.49
C PHE A 153 -16.10 -21.80 -0.37
N ILE A 154 -15.28 -22.48 -1.18
CA ILE A 154 -14.32 -21.83 -2.09
C ILE A 154 -15.04 -20.97 -3.12
N ARG A 155 -16.08 -21.49 -3.79
CA ARG A 155 -16.84 -20.71 -4.78
C ARG A 155 -17.51 -19.48 -4.20
N GLN A 156 -18.06 -19.58 -2.99
CA GLN A 156 -18.70 -18.45 -2.33
C GLN A 156 -17.69 -17.38 -1.91
N HIS A 157 -16.57 -17.77 -1.31
CA HIS A 157 -15.49 -16.84 -0.95
C HIS A 157 -14.85 -16.19 -2.18
N LEU A 158 -14.61 -16.97 -3.25
CA LEU A 158 -14.03 -16.47 -4.49
C LEU A 158 -14.94 -15.44 -5.17
N THR A 159 -16.24 -15.73 -5.26
CA THR A 159 -17.19 -14.78 -5.88
C THR A 159 -17.26 -13.48 -5.07
N HIS A 160 -17.33 -13.57 -3.75
CA HIS A 160 -17.33 -12.39 -2.88
C HIS A 160 -16.03 -11.59 -3.01
N SER A 161 -14.87 -12.27 -3.02
CA SER A 161 -13.56 -11.63 -3.16
C SER A 161 -13.38 -10.97 -4.53
N ILE A 162 -13.83 -11.61 -5.62
CA ILE A 162 -13.80 -11.02 -6.96
C ILE A 162 -14.65 -9.76 -7.00
N VAL A 163 -15.88 -9.82 -6.47
CA VAL A 163 -16.78 -8.66 -6.44
C VAL A 163 -16.17 -7.50 -5.66
N ASP A 164 -15.63 -7.77 -4.46
CA ASP A 164 -14.97 -6.76 -3.63
C ASP A 164 -13.76 -6.13 -4.35
N MET A 165 -12.88 -6.96 -4.93
CA MET A 165 -11.73 -6.50 -5.69
C MET A 165 -12.14 -5.66 -6.91
N VAL A 166 -13.12 -6.12 -7.69
CA VAL A 166 -13.60 -5.40 -8.89
C VAL A 166 -14.24 -4.06 -8.50
N ILE A 167 -15.10 -4.04 -7.48
CA ILE A 167 -15.74 -2.81 -7.00
C ILE A 167 -14.69 -1.83 -6.45
N SER A 168 -13.71 -2.31 -5.68
CA SER A 168 -12.64 -1.47 -5.14
C SER A 168 -11.74 -0.89 -6.24
N LEU A 169 -11.36 -1.71 -7.22
CA LEU A 169 -10.45 -1.31 -8.29
C LEU A 169 -11.15 -0.38 -9.30
N LEU A 170 -12.36 -0.71 -9.76
CA LEU A 170 -13.11 0.14 -10.69
C LEU A 170 -13.75 1.35 -10.00
N GLY A 171 -14.29 1.18 -8.80
CA GLY A 171 -15.04 2.23 -8.10
C GLY A 171 -14.14 3.27 -7.44
N LEU A 172 -12.93 2.90 -7.02
CA LEU A 172 -12.07 3.79 -6.26
C LEU A 172 -10.69 4.00 -6.90
N ALA A 173 -9.98 2.92 -7.26
CA ALA A 173 -8.61 3.08 -7.79
C ALA A 173 -8.60 3.77 -9.17
N VAL A 174 -9.48 3.35 -10.08
CA VAL A 174 -9.64 3.99 -11.40
C VAL A 174 -10.08 5.44 -11.26
N VAL A 175 -11.01 5.74 -10.34
CA VAL A 175 -11.48 7.10 -10.09
C VAL A 175 -10.33 7.99 -9.61
N ILE A 176 -9.58 7.58 -8.59
CA ILE A 176 -8.44 8.36 -8.09
C ILE A 176 -7.39 8.57 -9.19
N ASN A 177 -7.04 7.53 -9.95
CA ASN A 177 -6.08 7.63 -11.04
C ASN A 177 -6.57 8.58 -12.15
N ALA A 178 -7.85 8.53 -12.50
CA ALA A 178 -8.45 9.43 -13.46
C ALA A 178 -8.45 10.88 -12.95
N LEU A 179 -8.82 11.12 -11.69
CA LEU A 179 -8.81 12.46 -11.08
C LEU A 179 -7.40 13.06 -11.08
N ILE A 180 -6.37 12.28 -10.73
CA ILE A 180 -4.96 12.73 -10.78
C ILE A 180 -4.56 13.09 -12.22
N LEU A 181 -4.93 12.27 -13.20
CA LEU A 181 -4.59 12.51 -14.61
C LEU A 181 -5.32 13.73 -15.19
N ILE A 182 -6.60 13.91 -14.87
CA ILE A 182 -7.40 15.08 -15.27
C ILE A 182 -6.82 16.35 -14.63
N LEU A 183 -6.48 16.31 -13.35
CA LEU A 183 -5.85 17.42 -12.66
C LEU A 183 -4.51 17.77 -13.30
N ALA A 184 -3.67 16.78 -13.59
CA ALA A 184 -2.40 16.98 -14.26
C ALA A 184 -2.59 17.62 -15.66
N GLY A 185 -3.52 17.11 -16.48
CA GLY A 185 -3.83 17.70 -17.77
C GLY A 185 -4.31 19.16 -17.66
N SER A 186 -5.21 19.45 -16.73
CA SER A 186 -5.78 20.79 -16.54
C SER A 186 -4.77 21.82 -16.04
N VAL A 187 -3.85 21.42 -15.15
CA VAL A 187 -2.88 22.31 -14.51
C VAL A 187 -1.62 22.47 -15.38
N PHE A 188 -1.15 21.41 -16.03
CA PHE A 188 0.10 21.43 -16.79
C PHE A 188 -0.08 21.66 -18.30
N PHE A 189 -1.11 21.09 -18.93
CA PHE A 189 -1.21 21.05 -20.40
C PHE A 189 -2.01 22.22 -20.97
N PHE A 190 -3.18 22.52 -20.39
CA PHE A 190 -4.04 23.59 -20.90
C PHE A 190 -3.61 25.00 -20.44
N ASN A 191 -2.84 25.09 -19.36
CA ASN A 191 -2.56 26.36 -18.67
C ASN A 191 -1.08 26.54 -18.25
N GLY A 192 -0.18 25.67 -18.74
CA GLY A 192 1.26 25.69 -18.45
C GLY A 192 2.10 26.30 -19.57
N ASP A 193 3.25 26.88 -19.20
CA ASP A 193 4.20 27.55 -20.08
C ASP A 193 5.02 26.55 -20.92
N GLY A 194 4.38 25.65 -21.67
CA GLY A 194 4.99 24.83 -22.73
C GLY A 194 6.34 24.17 -22.42
N SER A 195 6.67 23.90 -21.15
CA SER A 195 7.94 23.33 -20.78
C SER A 195 7.92 21.85 -21.12
N ASP A 196 8.69 21.47 -22.14
CA ASP A 196 8.87 20.09 -22.66
C ASP A 196 9.55 19.12 -21.66
N GLY A 197 9.60 19.48 -20.38
CA GLY A 197 10.21 18.71 -19.31
C GLY A 197 9.23 17.73 -18.65
N PRO A 198 9.69 16.57 -18.16
CA PRO A 198 8.88 15.70 -17.29
C PRO A 198 8.43 16.51 -16.07
N ALA A 199 7.13 16.69 -15.89
CA ALA A 199 6.57 17.38 -14.74
C ALA A 199 6.98 16.67 -13.44
N ASP A 200 7.81 17.32 -12.62
CA ASP A 200 8.21 16.77 -11.32
C ASP A 200 7.11 17.04 -10.27
N LEU A 201 7.13 16.26 -9.20
CA LEU A 201 6.19 16.39 -8.09
C LEU A 201 6.23 17.78 -7.44
N PHE A 202 7.42 18.39 -7.43
CA PHE A 202 7.63 19.75 -6.93
C PHE A 202 7.00 20.80 -7.83
N ASP A 203 7.11 20.62 -9.14
CA ASP A 203 6.47 21.53 -10.11
C ASP A 203 4.95 21.45 -10.00
N ALA A 204 4.40 20.24 -9.74
CA ALA A 204 2.98 20.07 -9.47
C ALA A 204 2.52 20.86 -8.24
N TYR A 205 3.31 20.84 -7.16
CA TYR A 205 3.00 21.57 -5.94
C TYR A 205 3.03 23.09 -6.17
N ASP A 206 4.06 23.59 -6.83
CA ASP A 206 4.23 25.02 -7.08
C ASP A 206 3.15 25.54 -8.04
N LEU A 207 2.83 24.81 -9.11
CA LEU A 207 1.75 25.18 -10.03
C LEU A 207 0.37 25.15 -9.36
N LEU A 208 0.09 24.16 -8.52
CA LEU A 208 -1.15 24.13 -7.74
C LEU A 208 -1.22 25.30 -6.76
N ARG A 209 -0.10 25.67 -6.14
CA ARG A 209 -0.02 26.80 -5.23
C ARG A 209 -0.31 28.12 -5.93
N ASP A 210 0.27 28.33 -7.10
CA ASP A 210 0.16 29.59 -7.84
C ASP A 210 -1.23 29.76 -8.46
N ARG A 211 -1.86 28.68 -8.90
CA ARG A 211 -3.15 28.71 -9.59
C ARG A 211 -4.36 28.58 -8.67
N LEU A 212 -4.34 27.60 -7.76
CA LEU A 212 -5.46 27.29 -6.87
C LEU A 212 -5.26 27.85 -5.45
N GLY A 213 -4.10 28.44 -5.17
CA GLY A 213 -3.73 28.99 -3.88
C GLY A 213 -3.07 27.98 -2.95
N ALA A 214 -2.47 28.50 -1.88
CA ALA A 214 -1.72 27.71 -0.90
C ALA A 214 -2.54 26.59 -0.25
N ALA A 215 -3.87 26.76 -0.11
CA ALA A 215 -4.74 25.75 0.47
C ALA A 215 -4.88 24.49 -0.40
N ALA A 216 -4.86 24.61 -1.73
CA ALA A 216 -4.92 23.45 -2.62
C ALA A 216 -3.60 22.68 -2.65
N ALA A 217 -2.48 23.40 -2.65
CA ALA A 217 -1.14 22.80 -2.59
C ALA A 217 -0.92 22.02 -1.29
N THR A 218 -1.38 22.53 -0.14
CA THR A 218 -1.28 21.79 1.13
C THR A 218 -2.17 20.55 1.17
N LEU A 219 -3.37 20.60 0.58
CA LEU A 219 -4.23 19.41 0.42
C LEU A 219 -3.57 18.36 -0.49
N PHE A 220 -2.91 18.78 -1.56
CA PHE A 220 -2.16 17.87 -2.43
C PHE A 220 -0.99 17.22 -1.69
N ALA A 221 -0.22 18.00 -0.93
CA ALA A 221 0.87 17.46 -0.10
C ALA A 221 0.36 16.49 0.98
N LEU A 222 -0.79 16.79 1.61
CA LEU A 222 -1.43 15.89 2.58
C LEU A 222 -1.89 14.58 1.93
N ALA A 223 -2.46 14.64 0.72
CA ALA A 223 -2.86 13.47 -0.04
C ALA A 223 -1.65 12.58 -0.38
N LEU A 224 -0.55 13.18 -0.86
CA LEU A 224 0.69 12.45 -1.14
C LEU A 224 1.27 11.79 0.12
N LEU A 225 1.22 12.49 1.25
CA LEU A 225 1.66 11.94 2.52
C LEU A 225 0.79 10.73 2.94
N ALA A 226 -0.53 10.83 2.82
CA ALA A 226 -1.46 9.75 3.14
C ALA A 226 -1.25 8.53 2.24
N ALA A 227 -1.09 8.73 0.93
CA ALA A 227 -0.77 7.68 -0.03
C ALA A 227 0.58 7.01 0.27
N GLY A 228 1.60 7.79 0.64
CA GLY A 228 2.91 7.27 1.02
C GLY A 228 2.88 6.44 2.30
N GLN A 229 2.03 6.81 3.28
CA GLN A 229 1.85 5.99 4.48
C GLN A 229 1.15 4.67 4.17
N SER A 230 0.08 4.66 3.37
CA SER A 230 -0.62 3.43 3.02
C SER A 230 0.28 2.47 2.24
N SER A 231 1.03 2.98 1.25
CA SER A 231 2.01 2.21 0.47
C SER A 231 3.07 1.56 1.37
N SER A 232 3.61 2.31 2.33
CA SER A 232 4.63 1.76 3.25
C SER A 232 4.10 0.63 4.13
N ILE A 233 2.83 0.69 4.53
CA ILE A 233 2.19 -0.33 5.37
C ILE A 233 1.97 -1.61 4.53
N ILE A 234 1.39 -1.47 3.34
CA ILE A 234 1.13 -2.56 2.39
C ILE A 234 2.43 -3.25 1.98
N ALA A 235 3.46 -2.48 1.64
CA ALA A 235 4.76 -3.01 1.25
C ALA A 235 5.42 -3.84 2.37
N THR A 236 5.26 -3.43 3.63
CA THR A 236 5.80 -4.18 4.77
C THR A 236 5.13 -5.54 4.89
N LEU A 237 3.80 -5.60 4.78
CA LEU A 237 3.07 -6.86 4.88
C LEU A 237 3.36 -7.79 3.70
N ALA A 238 3.38 -7.26 2.49
CA ALA A 238 3.75 -8.06 1.33
C ALA A 238 5.19 -8.59 1.45
N ALA A 239 6.13 -7.77 1.93
CA ALA A 239 7.50 -8.21 2.19
C ALA A 239 7.56 -9.32 3.25
N GLN A 240 6.74 -9.26 4.29
CA GLN A 240 6.66 -10.34 5.28
C GLN A 240 6.09 -11.63 4.68
N ILE A 241 4.99 -11.55 3.95
CA ILE A 241 4.37 -12.72 3.29
C ILE A 241 5.35 -13.39 2.32
N VAL A 242 6.07 -12.59 1.52
CA VAL A 242 7.08 -13.10 0.59
C VAL A 242 8.27 -13.69 1.36
N SER A 243 8.74 -13.04 2.43
CA SER A 243 9.90 -13.51 3.21
C SER A 243 9.59 -14.79 3.99
N GLU A 244 8.38 -14.92 4.53
CA GLU A 244 7.91 -16.12 5.22
C GLU A 244 7.64 -17.26 4.23
N GLY A 245 7.06 -16.96 3.05
CA GLY A 245 6.74 -17.96 2.04
C GLY A 245 7.95 -18.49 1.26
N PHE A 246 8.86 -17.61 0.80
CA PHE A 246 9.99 -18.01 -0.05
C PHE A 246 11.27 -18.28 0.75
N ILE A 247 11.54 -17.47 1.78
CA ILE A 247 12.82 -17.50 2.52
C ILE A 247 12.67 -18.22 3.88
N HIS A 248 11.44 -18.58 4.28
CA HIS A 248 11.11 -19.15 5.59
C HIS A 248 11.69 -18.34 6.77
N TRP A 249 11.80 -17.02 6.58
CA TRP A 249 12.37 -16.11 7.57
C TRP A 249 11.29 -15.22 8.17
N SER A 250 10.96 -15.45 9.44
CA SER A 250 10.12 -14.57 10.24
C SER A 250 10.93 -13.40 10.82
N THR A 251 10.85 -12.25 10.17
CA THR A 251 11.34 -10.96 10.71
C THR A 251 10.19 -10.18 11.34
N SER A 252 10.47 -9.38 12.38
CA SER A 252 9.44 -8.51 12.96
C SER A 252 8.99 -7.44 11.93
N PRO A 253 7.71 -7.03 11.90
CA PRO A 253 7.22 -6.07 10.91
C PRO A 253 8.02 -4.76 10.86
N VAL A 254 8.52 -4.31 12.02
CA VAL A 254 9.34 -3.10 12.12
C VAL A 254 10.71 -3.30 11.48
N LEU A 255 11.34 -4.46 11.68
CA LEU A 255 12.63 -4.76 11.08
C LEU A 255 12.48 -4.88 9.56
N THR A 256 11.46 -5.60 9.08
CA THR A 256 11.17 -5.70 7.64
C THR A 256 10.92 -4.31 7.05
N ARG A 257 10.13 -3.45 7.73
CA ARG A 257 9.90 -2.07 7.31
C ARG A 257 11.18 -1.24 7.25
N LEU A 258 12.05 -1.36 8.26
CA LEU A 258 13.29 -0.61 8.31
C LEU A 258 14.25 -1.07 7.20
N ILE A 259 14.40 -2.38 7.03
CA ILE A 259 15.25 -2.97 5.99
C ILE A 259 14.75 -2.55 4.60
N THR A 260 13.47 -2.77 4.29
CA THR A 260 12.88 -2.40 2.99
C THR A 260 12.96 -0.90 2.72
N ARG A 261 12.75 -0.06 3.74
CA ARG A 261 12.94 1.40 3.61
C ARG A 261 14.40 1.79 3.44
N CYS A 262 15.34 1.17 4.15
CA CYS A 262 16.76 1.46 3.96
C CYS A 262 17.20 1.11 2.53
N PHE A 263 16.79 -0.04 2.02
CA PHE A 263 17.11 -0.43 0.63
C PHE A 263 16.49 0.49 -0.42
N GLY A 264 15.30 1.05 -0.18
CA GLY A 264 14.68 2.03 -1.10
C GLY A 264 15.21 3.47 -0.94
N LEU A 265 15.43 3.93 0.29
CA LEU A 265 15.78 5.31 0.60
C LEU A 265 17.26 5.60 0.43
N ILE A 266 18.16 4.65 0.72
CA ILE A 266 19.61 4.89 0.61
C ILE A 266 20.01 5.22 -0.84
N PRO A 267 19.63 4.43 -1.88
CA PRO A 267 19.95 4.77 -3.26
C PRO A 267 19.31 6.10 -3.68
N SER A 268 18.05 6.32 -3.29
CA SER A 268 17.34 7.56 -3.58
C SER A 268 18.02 8.79 -2.96
N LEU A 269 18.51 8.67 -1.72
CA LEU A 269 19.21 9.72 -1.01
C LEU A 269 20.58 10.00 -1.63
N VAL A 270 21.34 8.96 -2.01
CA VAL A 270 22.63 9.12 -2.68
C VAL A 270 22.46 9.87 -4.00
N VAL A 271 21.46 9.49 -4.81
CA VAL A 271 21.17 10.16 -6.08
C VAL A 271 20.70 11.61 -5.84
N ALA A 272 19.85 11.84 -4.83
CA ALA A 272 19.39 13.18 -4.49
C ALA A 272 20.55 14.11 -4.10
N VAL A 273 21.53 13.64 -3.34
CA VAL A 273 22.70 14.43 -2.93
C VAL A 273 23.69 14.64 -4.08
N ALA A 274 23.86 13.64 -4.96
CA ALA A 274 24.86 13.70 -6.04
C ALA A 274 24.36 14.43 -7.30
N VAL A 275 23.11 14.23 -7.70
CA VAL A 275 22.54 14.68 -8.99
C VAL A 275 21.42 15.70 -8.82
N GLY A 276 20.77 15.73 -7.65
CA GLY A 276 19.63 16.62 -7.39
C GLY A 276 18.31 16.13 -8.01
N ARG A 277 17.38 17.07 -8.24
CA ARG A 277 16.00 16.81 -8.73
C ARG A 277 15.90 15.92 -9.98
N PRO A 278 16.65 16.16 -11.09
CA PRO A 278 16.50 15.34 -12.29
C PRO A 278 16.94 13.89 -12.08
N GLY A 279 17.88 13.65 -11.15
CA GLY A 279 18.30 12.31 -10.77
C GLY A 279 17.19 11.52 -10.09
N ILE A 280 16.39 12.17 -9.23
CA ILE A 280 15.26 11.53 -8.53
C ILE A 280 14.17 11.12 -9.52
N ALA A 281 13.80 12.01 -10.44
CA ALA A 281 12.82 11.73 -11.47
C ALA A 281 13.25 10.54 -12.36
N THR A 282 14.51 10.54 -12.78
CA THR A 282 15.09 9.42 -13.55
C THR A 282 15.07 8.12 -12.77
N LEU A 283 15.39 8.16 -11.47
CA LEU A 283 15.37 6.98 -10.60
C LEU A 283 13.95 6.43 -10.42
N LEU A 284 12.96 7.30 -10.26
CA LEU A 284 11.55 6.92 -10.15
C LEU A 284 11.10 6.17 -11.40
N VAL A 285 11.39 6.73 -12.57
CA VAL A 285 11.07 6.14 -13.87
C VAL A 285 11.80 4.81 -14.07
N ALA A 286 13.11 4.75 -13.75
CA ALA A 286 13.89 3.52 -13.81
C ALA A 286 13.32 2.42 -12.89
N SER A 287 12.85 2.76 -11.70
CA SER A 287 12.22 1.81 -10.79
C SER A 287 10.95 1.20 -11.38
N GLN A 288 10.16 1.95 -12.16
CA GLN A 288 8.97 1.42 -12.84
C GLN A 288 9.35 0.44 -13.96
N VAL A 289 10.44 0.70 -14.68
CA VAL A 289 10.95 -0.21 -15.70
C VAL A 289 11.40 -1.53 -15.06
N VAL A 290 12.12 -1.47 -13.95
CA VAL A 290 12.53 -2.68 -13.20
C VAL A 290 11.31 -3.47 -12.75
N LEU A 291 10.28 -2.81 -12.23
CA LEU A 291 9.04 -3.46 -11.81
C LEU A 291 8.34 -4.19 -12.97
N SER A 292 8.33 -3.56 -14.15
CA SER A 292 7.76 -4.13 -15.38
C SER A 292 8.51 -5.38 -15.84
N ILE A 293 9.83 -5.44 -15.64
CA ILE A 293 10.66 -6.62 -15.93
C ILE A 293 10.39 -7.75 -14.92
N VAL A 294 10.13 -7.43 -13.66
CA VAL A 294 9.86 -8.41 -12.59
C VAL A 294 8.47 -9.03 -12.73
N LEU A 295 7.48 -8.27 -13.22
CA LEU A 295 6.09 -8.70 -13.30
C LEU A 295 5.91 -10.06 -14.02
N PRO A 296 6.45 -10.31 -15.24
CA PRO A 296 6.34 -11.60 -15.92
C PRO A 296 6.83 -12.78 -15.07
N PHE A 297 7.94 -12.62 -14.34
CA PHE A 297 8.50 -13.67 -13.50
C PHE A 297 7.61 -14.03 -12.30
N VAL A 298 6.83 -13.06 -11.81
CA VAL A 298 5.87 -13.29 -10.72
C VAL A 298 4.56 -13.86 -11.26
N THR A 299 4.07 -13.35 -12.39
CA THR A 299 2.77 -13.77 -12.94
C THR A 299 2.84 -15.14 -13.61
N PHE A 300 3.95 -15.51 -14.23
CA PHE A 300 4.06 -16.76 -14.97
C PHE A 300 3.85 -18.01 -14.08
N PRO A 301 4.53 -18.16 -12.92
CA PRO A 301 4.26 -19.27 -12.00
C PRO A 301 2.83 -19.28 -11.48
N LEU A 302 2.26 -18.10 -11.22
CA LEU A 302 0.90 -17.96 -10.69
C LEU A 302 -0.14 -18.46 -11.71
N ILE A 303 0.02 -18.10 -12.99
CA ILE A 303 -0.85 -18.58 -14.07
C ILE A 303 -0.71 -20.09 -14.23
N LEU A 304 0.52 -20.61 -14.25
CA LEU A 304 0.79 -22.04 -14.41
C LEU A 304 0.09 -22.87 -13.31
N LEU A 305 0.23 -22.45 -12.04
CA LEU A 305 -0.38 -23.10 -10.88
C LEU A 305 -1.91 -22.96 -10.83
N THR A 306 -2.46 -21.91 -11.43
CA THR A 306 -3.92 -21.71 -11.50
C THR A 306 -4.54 -22.48 -12.66
N SER A 307 -3.77 -22.79 -13.71
CA SER A 307 -4.24 -23.54 -14.87
C SER A 307 -4.08 -25.06 -14.75
N SER A 308 -3.40 -25.56 -13.72
CA SER A 308 -3.16 -26.99 -13.45
C SER A 308 -4.25 -27.61 -12.57
#